data_AF-A0A7C0XGT2-F1
#
_entry.id   AF-A0A7C0XGT2-F1
#
_cell.length_a   1.000
_cell.length_b   1.000
_cell.length_c   1.000
_cell.angle_alpha   90.00
_cell.angle_beta   90.00
_cell.angle_gamma   90.00
#
_symmetry.space_group_name_H-M   'P 1'
#
loop_
_entity.id
_entity.type
_entity.pdbx_description
1 polymer ?
#
loop_
_entity_poly.entity_id
_entity_poly.type
_entity_poly.pdbx_seq_one_letter_code
_entity_poly.pdbx_strand_id
1 'polypeptide(L)'
;MDYLHLLFYYYPREVGRYREVVNSYNQFTKYIQANNGIKDVYASIYDLQFRMDKIVFDVDAPSLEKAFDDVKKLITTLNDYDIPYIPVFSGGKGFHIYCLFKVWNTNFEMLKFIHKQICLQLSNGLKYVDKHLFGNLRALIRVPNTLRVKYSVYCTFLPYDFTRWTTTQIIDYARTPHQPHYHLSEPPDIRMVFDVDFIGFKYGDVELPGTFPTHPVPSNVYMFLKPLIRPCLYRVLLVDKNPLHLLRVELVAELMWLGYDEETIFNII
;
A
#
# COMPACT_ATOMS: atom_id res chain seq x y z
N MET A 1 -9.60 16.04 -16.62
CA MET A 1 -9.63 14.72 -15.95
C MET A 1 -10.62 14.84 -14.79
N ASP A 2 -11.60 13.95 -14.69
CA ASP A 2 -12.60 13.98 -13.60
C ASP A 2 -11.94 13.63 -12.25
N TYR A 3 -12.42 14.18 -11.14
CA TYR A 3 -11.84 14.01 -9.80
C TYR A 3 -11.79 12.54 -9.34
N LEU A 4 -12.74 11.72 -9.79
CA LEU A 4 -12.73 10.28 -9.51
C LEU A 4 -11.57 9.58 -10.21
N HIS A 5 -11.20 10.05 -11.40
CA HIS A 5 -10.08 9.50 -12.16
C HIS A 5 -8.73 9.84 -11.52
N LEU A 6 -8.67 10.92 -10.73
CA LEU A 6 -7.46 11.35 -10.02
C LEU A 6 -7.11 10.41 -8.84
N LEU A 7 -8.11 9.93 -8.10
CA LEU A 7 -7.89 9.09 -6.90
C LEU A 7 -8.26 7.62 -7.09
N PHE A 8 -9.15 7.29 -8.03
CA PHE A 8 -9.73 5.97 -8.20
C PHE A 8 -9.67 5.50 -9.67
N TYR A 9 -8.50 5.70 -10.30
CA TYR A 9 -8.25 5.37 -11.71
C TYR A 9 -8.42 3.88 -12.04
N TYR A 10 -7.98 3.00 -11.13
CA TYR A 10 -7.85 1.57 -11.39
C TYR A 10 -9.09 0.75 -11.01
N TYR A 11 -9.40 -0.23 -11.88
CA TYR A 11 -10.52 -1.17 -11.78
C TYR A 11 -10.05 -2.60 -12.14
N PRO A 12 -10.77 -3.64 -11.69
CA PRO A 12 -11.96 -3.64 -10.81
C PRO A 12 -11.66 -3.23 -9.36
N ARG A 13 -12.65 -2.69 -8.64
CA ARG A 13 -12.49 -2.23 -7.24
C ARG A 13 -13.73 -2.48 -6.38
N GLU A 14 -13.55 -2.47 -5.07
CA GLU A 14 -14.63 -2.72 -4.11
C GLU A 14 -15.33 -1.41 -3.71
N VAL A 15 -16.63 -1.47 -3.49
CA VAL A 15 -17.46 -0.33 -3.06
C VAL A 15 -18.43 -0.73 -1.96
N GLY A 16 -18.75 0.24 -1.11
CA GLY A 16 -19.69 0.09 -0.02
C GLY A 16 -19.24 -0.84 1.10
N ARG A 17 -20.02 -0.87 2.18
CA ARG A 17 -19.73 -1.67 3.38
C ARG A 17 -19.69 -3.17 3.10
N TYR A 18 -20.45 -3.64 2.12
CA TYR A 18 -20.54 -5.06 1.72
C TYR A 18 -19.54 -5.46 0.63
N ARG A 19 -18.64 -4.54 0.23
CA ARG A 19 -17.55 -4.81 -0.73
C ARG A 19 -18.04 -5.36 -2.07
N GLU A 20 -19.08 -4.74 -2.62
CA GLU A 20 -19.52 -5.05 -3.98
C GLU A 20 -18.42 -4.67 -4.99
N VAL A 21 -18.27 -5.42 -6.06
CA VAL A 21 -17.22 -5.16 -7.07
C VAL A 21 -17.79 -4.35 -8.23
N VAL A 22 -17.17 -3.21 -8.52
CA VAL A 22 -17.40 -2.45 -9.75
C VAL A 22 -16.22 -2.62 -10.70
N ASN A 23 -16.53 -2.91 -11.97
CA ASN A 23 -15.55 -3.31 -12.98
C ASN A 23 -15.12 -2.17 -13.90
N SER A 24 -15.73 -0.99 -13.77
CA SER A 24 -15.42 0.15 -14.61
C SER A 24 -15.79 1.49 -13.97
N TYR A 25 -15.23 2.56 -14.53
CA TYR A 25 -15.58 3.94 -14.21
C TYR A 25 -17.09 4.20 -14.22
N ASN A 26 -17.77 3.72 -15.26
CA ASN A 26 -19.21 3.90 -15.43
C ASN A 26 -20.03 3.17 -14.37
N GLN A 27 -19.60 1.98 -13.93
CA GLN A 27 -20.27 1.27 -12.83
C GLN A 27 -20.04 2.00 -11.50
N PHE A 28 -18.84 2.57 -11.30
CA PHE A 28 -18.53 3.31 -10.09
C PHE A 28 -19.30 4.63 -9.98
N THR A 29 -19.39 5.41 -11.05
CA THR A 29 -20.19 6.65 -11.07
C THR A 29 -21.68 6.37 -10.84
N LYS A 30 -22.23 5.33 -11.48
CA LYS A 30 -23.61 4.88 -11.20
C LYS A 30 -23.81 4.49 -9.74
N TYR A 31 -22.85 3.77 -9.15
CA TYR A 31 -22.87 3.45 -7.74
C TYR A 31 -22.88 4.71 -6.86
N ILE A 32 -22.01 5.69 -7.14
CA ILE A 32 -21.98 6.94 -6.38
C ILE A 32 -23.32 7.67 -6.50
N GLN A 33 -23.83 7.85 -7.72
CA GLN A 33 -25.10 8.54 -7.98
C GLN A 33 -26.29 7.89 -7.26
N ALA A 34 -26.35 6.56 -7.24
CA ALA A 34 -27.44 5.82 -6.60
C ALA A 34 -27.41 5.88 -5.07
N ASN A 35 -26.27 6.22 -4.45
CA ASN A 35 -26.10 6.12 -3.01
C ASN A 35 -25.80 7.46 -2.31
N ASN A 36 -25.25 8.45 -3.03
CA ASN A 36 -24.89 9.74 -2.47
C ASN A 36 -26.12 10.48 -1.91
N GLY A 37 -26.02 10.98 -0.68
CA GLY A 37 -27.12 11.62 0.04
C GLY A 37 -28.12 10.66 0.69
N ILE A 38 -28.11 9.36 0.33
CA ILE A 38 -28.95 8.33 0.95
C ILE A 38 -28.16 7.58 2.04
N LYS A 39 -26.92 7.20 1.73
CA LYS A 39 -25.98 6.59 2.67
C LYS A 39 -24.56 7.02 2.37
N ASP A 40 -23.68 6.77 3.33
CA ASP A 40 -22.26 7.04 3.17
C ASP A 40 -21.67 6.19 2.03
N VAL A 41 -20.93 6.83 1.13
CA VAL A 41 -20.34 6.21 -0.05
C VAL A 41 -18.86 5.90 0.21
N TYR A 42 -18.50 4.62 0.14
CA TYR A 42 -17.14 4.14 0.36
C TYR A 42 -16.62 3.38 -0.85
N ALA A 43 -15.31 3.41 -1.05
CA ALA A 43 -14.61 2.60 -2.05
C ALA A 43 -13.27 2.13 -1.52
N SER A 44 -12.75 1.01 -2.04
CA SER A 44 -11.40 0.54 -1.70
C SER A 44 -10.36 1.58 -2.12
N ILE A 45 -9.30 1.74 -1.32
CA ILE A 45 -8.21 2.67 -1.66
C ILE A 45 -7.53 2.21 -2.95
N TYR A 46 -7.22 0.91 -3.03
CA TYR A 46 -6.62 0.26 -4.19
C TYR A 46 -7.64 -0.59 -4.94
N ASP A 47 -7.32 -0.96 -6.17
CA ASP A 47 -8.08 -1.92 -6.98
C ASP A 47 -7.80 -3.36 -6.54
N LEU A 48 -8.49 -4.34 -7.14
CA LEU A 48 -8.36 -5.76 -6.78
C LEU A 48 -7.00 -6.37 -7.17
N GLN A 49 -6.22 -5.70 -8.02
CA GLN A 49 -4.84 -6.05 -8.34
C GLN A 49 -3.84 -5.38 -7.39
N PHE A 50 -4.31 -4.60 -6.42
CA PHE A 50 -3.49 -3.91 -5.43
C PHE A 50 -2.40 -3.04 -6.05
N ARG A 51 -2.71 -2.32 -7.13
CA ARG A 51 -1.80 -1.31 -7.69
C ARG A 51 -1.72 -0.13 -6.72
N MET A 52 -0.58 -0.01 -6.05
CA MET A 52 -0.33 1.06 -5.07
C MET A 52 0.25 2.27 -5.78
N ASP A 53 -0.61 3.22 -6.10
CA ASP A 53 -0.34 4.52 -6.73
C ASP A 53 -0.37 5.69 -5.73
N LYS A 54 -0.72 5.39 -4.48
CA LYS A 54 -0.88 6.37 -3.41
C LYS A 54 -0.77 5.69 -2.05
N ILE A 55 -0.61 6.46 -1.00
CA ILE A 55 -0.79 6.05 0.39
C ILE A 55 -1.78 7.02 1.02
N VAL A 56 -2.72 6.52 1.82
CA VAL A 56 -3.77 7.36 2.40
C VAL A 56 -3.69 7.35 3.91
N PHE A 57 -3.64 8.54 4.48
CA PHE A 57 -3.77 8.75 5.92
C PHE A 57 -5.19 9.20 6.23
N ASP A 58 -5.92 8.41 7.01
CA ASP A 58 -7.16 8.83 7.66
C ASP A 58 -6.82 9.40 9.04
N VAL A 59 -7.01 10.69 9.22
CA VAL A 59 -6.73 11.40 10.48
C VAL A 59 -8.05 11.73 11.14
N ASP A 60 -8.38 11.06 12.24
CA ASP A 60 -9.62 11.27 12.99
C ASP A 60 -9.33 11.48 14.47
N ALA A 61 -9.90 12.55 15.04
CA ALA A 61 -9.63 12.98 16.39
C ALA A 61 -10.92 13.35 17.15
N PRO A 62 -10.88 13.44 18.49
CA PRO A 62 -12.04 13.88 19.28
C PRO A 62 -12.58 15.26 18.88
N SER A 63 -11.72 16.14 18.35
CA SER A 63 -12.07 17.46 17.81
C SER A 63 -11.35 17.71 16.48
N LEU A 64 -11.96 18.53 15.62
CA LEU A 64 -11.43 18.84 14.29
C LEU A 64 -10.08 19.57 14.37
N GLU A 65 -9.90 20.43 15.36
CA GLU A 65 -8.66 21.20 15.60
C GLU A 65 -7.48 20.25 15.81
N LYS A 66 -7.68 19.20 16.61
CA LYS A 66 -6.65 18.21 16.91
C LYS A 66 -6.26 17.38 15.69
N ALA A 67 -7.25 16.98 14.88
CA ALA A 67 -6.97 16.31 13.62
C ALA A 67 -6.22 17.25 12.66
N PHE A 68 -6.61 18.52 12.63
CA PHE A 68 -6.00 19.51 11.75
C PHE A 68 -4.54 19.84 12.13
N ASP A 69 -4.22 19.89 13.42
CA ASP A 69 -2.84 20.04 13.89
C ASP A 69 -1.93 18.91 13.39
N ASP A 70 -2.40 17.66 13.44
CA ASP A 70 -1.65 16.52 12.92
C ASP A 70 -1.57 16.51 11.38
N VAL A 71 -2.62 16.97 10.69
CA VAL A 71 -2.59 17.16 9.23
C VAL A 71 -1.54 18.20 8.82
N LYS A 72 -1.40 19.31 9.55
CA LYS A 72 -0.36 20.32 9.27
C LYS A 72 1.05 19.75 9.41
N LYS A 73 1.29 18.95 10.45
CA LYS A 73 2.56 18.25 10.63
C LYS A 73 2.81 17.25 9.51
N LEU A 74 1.80 16.43 9.17
CA LEU A 74 1.90 15.48 8.05
C LEU A 74 2.26 16.20 6.75
N ILE A 75 1.59 17.30 6.43
CA ILE A 75 1.89 18.10 5.23
C ILE A 75 3.31 18.66 5.24
N THR A 76 3.80 19.10 6.41
CA THR A 76 5.19 19.54 6.55
C THR A 76 6.14 18.40 6.19
N THR A 77 5.93 17.21 6.77
CA THR A 77 6.68 16.00 6.41
C THR A 77 6.60 15.70 4.91
N LEU A 78 5.42 15.73 4.31
CA LEU A 78 5.26 15.43 2.88
C LEU A 78 6.01 16.42 1.99
N ASN A 79 6.02 17.71 2.35
CA ASN A 79 6.80 18.72 1.64
C ASN A 79 8.32 18.48 1.81
N ASP A 80 8.78 18.06 2.99
CA ASP A 80 10.20 17.76 3.25
C ASP A 80 10.70 16.59 2.39
N TYR A 81 9.83 15.62 2.08
CA TYR A 81 10.12 14.49 1.18
C TYR A 81 9.78 14.76 -0.31
N ASP A 82 9.33 15.96 -0.66
CA ASP A 82 8.84 16.32 -2.00
C ASP A 82 7.76 15.35 -2.54
N ILE A 83 6.84 14.93 -1.66
CA ILE A 83 5.75 14.02 -1.99
C ILE A 83 4.49 14.84 -2.34
N PRO A 84 3.98 14.76 -3.58
CA PRO A 84 2.72 15.41 -3.93
C PRO A 84 1.55 14.76 -3.18
N TYR A 85 0.61 15.58 -2.71
CA TYR A 85 -0.54 15.09 -1.94
C TYR A 85 -1.85 15.80 -2.32
N ILE A 86 -2.96 15.11 -2.04
CA ILE A 86 -4.32 15.64 -2.20
C ILE A 86 -5.01 15.62 -0.83
N PRO A 87 -5.31 16.79 -0.26
CA PRO A 87 -6.03 16.89 0.99
C PRO A 87 -7.55 16.83 0.78
N VAL A 88 -8.22 16.01 1.58
CA VAL A 88 -9.68 15.87 1.58
C VAL A 88 -10.18 16.01 3.00
N PHE A 89 -11.19 16.85 3.21
CA PHE A 89 -11.94 16.86 4.46
C PHE A 89 -12.95 15.70 4.47
N SER A 90 -13.06 14.95 5.57
CA SER A 90 -13.91 13.74 5.63
C SER A 90 -15.41 14.02 5.82
N GLY A 91 -15.79 15.30 5.94
CA GLY A 91 -17.17 15.73 6.25
C GLY A 91 -17.55 15.61 7.73
N GLY A 92 -16.56 15.47 8.63
CA GLY A 92 -16.78 15.33 10.07
C GLY A 92 -15.64 15.93 10.90
N LYS A 93 -14.92 15.09 11.66
CA LYS A 93 -13.84 15.53 12.56
C LYS A 93 -12.43 15.17 12.07
N GLY A 94 -12.32 14.79 10.80
CA GLY A 94 -11.10 14.22 10.27
C GLY A 94 -10.82 14.58 8.82
N PHE A 95 -9.70 14.07 8.33
CA PHE A 95 -9.17 14.36 7.00
C PHE A 95 -8.63 13.08 6.38
N HIS A 96 -8.72 12.99 5.05
CA HIS A 96 -7.98 12.00 4.28
C HIS A 96 -6.89 12.71 3.49
N ILE A 97 -5.64 12.31 3.70
CA ILE A 97 -4.50 12.86 2.95
C ILE A 97 -3.99 11.76 2.02
N TYR A 98 -4.17 11.95 0.71
CA TYR A 98 -3.71 11.03 -0.32
C TYR A 98 -2.32 11.46 -0.79
N CYS A 99 -1.29 10.72 -0.39
CA CYS A 99 0.10 10.93 -0.80
C CYS A 99 0.33 10.16 -2.10
N LEU A 100 0.78 10.80 -3.16
CA LEU A 100 0.80 10.23 -4.50
C LEU A 100 2.19 9.69 -4.86
N PHE A 101 2.22 8.55 -5.54
CA PHE A 101 3.44 7.89 -5.97
C PHE A 101 3.29 7.31 -7.38
N LYS A 102 4.42 6.96 -8.02
CA LYS A 102 4.37 6.07 -9.19
C LYS A 102 3.76 4.74 -8.78
N VAL A 103 2.98 4.15 -9.69
CA VAL A 103 2.31 2.87 -9.47
C VAL A 103 3.35 1.81 -9.14
N TRP A 104 3.21 1.19 -7.99
CA TRP A 104 3.95 0.01 -7.61
C TRP A 104 3.01 -1.19 -7.50
N ASN A 105 3.36 -2.27 -8.21
CA ASN A 105 2.75 -3.57 -8.04
C ASN A 105 3.85 -4.61 -7.73
N THR A 106 3.63 -5.43 -6.71
CA THR A 106 4.50 -6.55 -6.30
C THR A 106 3.63 -7.61 -5.61
N ASN A 107 4.24 -8.65 -5.05
CA ASN A 107 3.47 -9.64 -4.30
C ASN A 107 2.74 -8.99 -3.10
N PHE A 108 1.58 -9.55 -2.75
CA PHE A 108 0.66 -8.96 -1.78
C PHE A 108 1.29 -8.74 -0.39
N GLU A 109 2.07 -9.71 0.12
CA GLU A 109 2.69 -9.61 1.44
C GLU A 109 3.79 -8.55 1.49
N MET A 110 4.61 -8.46 0.44
CA MET A 110 5.62 -7.41 0.30
C MET A 110 4.97 -6.03 0.24
N LEU A 111 3.91 -5.89 -0.55
CA LEU A 111 3.18 -4.64 -0.68
C LEU A 111 2.57 -4.19 0.66
N LYS A 112 1.99 -5.13 1.40
CA LYS A 112 1.45 -4.91 2.75
C LYS A 112 2.53 -4.46 3.73
N PHE A 113 3.69 -5.10 3.70
CA PHE A 113 4.83 -4.73 4.54
C PHE A 113 5.32 -3.31 4.21
N ILE A 114 5.61 -3.04 2.94
CA ILE A 114 6.11 -1.74 2.46
C ILE A 114 5.13 -0.63 2.79
N HIS A 115 3.85 -0.84 2.49
CA HIS A 115 2.78 0.12 2.83
C HIS A 115 2.79 0.44 4.33
N LYS A 116 2.91 -0.58 5.20
CA LYS A 116 2.96 -0.35 6.64
C LYS A 116 4.19 0.45 7.06
N GLN A 117 5.37 0.15 6.51
CA GLN A 117 6.61 0.86 6.86
C GLN A 117 6.54 2.33 6.47
N ILE A 118 6.10 2.64 5.25
CA ILE A 118 5.97 4.02 4.79
C ILE A 118 4.95 4.79 5.63
N CYS A 119 3.81 4.17 5.95
CA CYS A 119 2.83 4.78 6.84
C CYS A 119 3.45 5.10 8.22
N LEU A 120 4.20 4.18 8.81
CA LEU A 120 4.87 4.40 10.10
C LEU A 120 5.86 5.55 10.03
N GLN A 121 6.71 5.59 9.00
CA GLN A 121 7.71 6.62 8.81
C GLN A 121 7.09 8.01 8.62
N LEU A 122 6.14 8.14 7.70
CA LEU A 122 5.47 9.42 7.41
C LEU A 122 4.57 9.90 8.56
N SER A 123 4.00 8.97 9.34
CA SER A 123 3.15 9.30 10.50
C SER A 123 3.91 9.48 11.80
N ASN A 124 5.25 9.44 11.78
CA ASN A 124 6.03 9.54 13.01
C ASN A 124 5.74 10.86 13.74
N GLY A 125 5.47 10.78 15.05
CA GLY A 125 5.07 11.93 15.86
C GLY A 125 3.61 12.39 15.68
N LEU A 126 2.81 11.75 14.82
CA LEU A 126 1.38 12.01 14.67
C LEU A 126 0.57 11.14 15.64
N LYS A 127 -0.45 11.72 16.26
CA LYS A 127 -1.25 11.08 17.32
C LYS A 127 -2.56 10.52 16.81
N TYR A 128 -3.19 11.20 15.85
CA TYR A 128 -4.58 10.96 15.44
C TYR A 128 -4.73 10.26 14.09
N VAL A 129 -3.65 9.69 13.56
CA VAL A 129 -3.70 8.86 12.36
C VAL A 129 -4.27 7.47 12.68
N ASP A 130 -5.26 7.02 11.92
CA ASP A 130 -5.82 5.67 12.06
C ASP A 130 -4.85 4.60 11.55
N LYS A 131 -4.18 3.94 12.50
CA LYS A 131 -3.21 2.88 12.23
C LYS A 131 -3.85 1.59 11.69
N HIS A 132 -5.18 1.44 11.72
CA HIS A 132 -5.86 0.30 11.10
C HIS A 132 -5.70 0.28 9.57
N LEU A 133 -5.39 1.42 8.95
CA LEU A 133 -5.08 1.48 7.51
C LEU A 133 -3.69 0.93 7.19
N PHE A 134 -2.79 0.80 8.16
CA PHE A 134 -1.38 0.52 7.89
C PHE A 134 -1.18 -0.94 7.48
N GLY A 135 -0.82 -1.14 6.20
CA GLY A 135 -0.75 -2.47 5.59
C GLY A 135 -2.12 -3.06 5.21
N ASN A 136 -3.21 -2.31 5.39
CA ASN A 136 -4.54 -2.74 5.00
C ASN A 136 -4.83 -2.34 3.55
N LEU A 137 -4.33 -3.15 2.61
CA LEU A 137 -4.49 -2.92 1.17
C LEU A 137 -5.96 -3.05 0.68
N ARG A 138 -6.87 -3.56 1.52
CA ARG A 138 -8.31 -3.63 1.25
C ARG A 138 -9.09 -2.61 2.07
N ALA A 139 -8.46 -1.60 2.64
CA ALA A 139 -9.16 -0.56 3.37
C ALA A 139 -10.16 0.17 2.45
N LEU A 140 -11.34 0.45 3.00
CA LEU A 140 -12.37 1.27 2.37
C LEU A 140 -12.25 2.69 2.90
N ILE A 141 -12.38 3.68 2.02
CA ILE A 141 -12.39 5.10 2.38
C ILE A 141 -13.58 5.80 1.75
N ARG A 142 -14.07 6.85 2.40
CA ARG A 142 -15.20 7.63 1.88
C ARG A 142 -14.79 8.35 0.60
N VAL A 143 -15.63 8.26 -0.41
CA VAL A 143 -15.37 8.87 -1.72
C VAL A 143 -15.51 10.39 -1.62
N PRO A 144 -14.52 11.19 -2.07
CA PRO A 144 -14.67 12.64 -2.11
C PRO A 144 -15.84 13.09 -2.99
N ASN A 145 -16.34 14.29 -2.73
CA ASN A 145 -17.56 14.88 -3.26
C ASN A 145 -18.85 14.09 -2.97
N THR A 146 -18.86 13.28 -1.91
CA THR A 146 -20.07 12.62 -1.41
C THR A 146 -20.49 13.17 -0.06
N LEU A 147 -21.81 13.24 0.18
CA LEU A 147 -22.40 13.79 1.39
C LEU A 147 -22.25 12.79 2.54
N ARG A 148 -21.77 13.26 3.70
CA ARG A 148 -21.80 12.48 4.94
C ARG A 148 -23.14 12.66 5.62
N VAL A 149 -23.99 11.63 5.56
CA VAL A 149 -25.41 11.70 5.96
C VAL A 149 -25.58 12.16 7.41
N LYS A 150 -24.70 11.69 8.31
CA LYS A 150 -24.77 12.04 9.74
C LYS A 150 -24.63 13.54 10.03
N TYR A 151 -23.84 14.26 9.23
CA TYR A 151 -23.50 15.66 9.49
C TYR A 151 -24.04 16.62 8.43
N SER A 152 -24.57 16.11 7.31
CA SER A 152 -25.00 16.92 6.17
C SER A 152 -23.89 17.82 5.63
N VAL A 153 -22.65 17.34 5.66
CA VAL A 153 -21.45 18.01 5.15
C VAL A 153 -20.76 17.10 4.14
N TYR A 154 -20.20 17.68 3.07
CA TYR A 154 -19.51 16.90 2.05
C TYR A 154 -18.14 16.45 2.53
N CYS A 155 -17.80 15.20 2.21
CA CYS A 155 -16.42 14.79 2.07
C CYS A 155 -15.88 15.50 0.82
N THR A 156 -14.98 16.47 0.95
CA THR A 156 -14.64 17.36 -0.17
C THR A 156 -13.14 17.63 -0.26
N PHE A 157 -12.66 17.88 -1.47
CA PHE A 157 -11.28 18.29 -1.71
C PHE A 157 -11.02 19.63 -1.05
N LEU A 158 -9.84 19.83 -0.47
CA LEU A 158 -9.42 21.11 0.08
C LEU A 158 -8.39 21.78 -0.86
N PRO A 159 -8.35 23.10 -0.97
CA PRO A 159 -7.33 23.77 -1.76
C PRO A 159 -5.94 23.59 -1.12
N TYR A 160 -4.87 23.81 -1.88
CA TYR A 160 -3.51 23.54 -1.41
C TYR A 160 -3.09 24.40 -0.20
N ASP A 161 -3.63 25.61 -0.08
CA ASP A 161 -3.34 26.57 0.99
C ASP A 161 -4.26 26.41 2.23
N PHE A 162 -5.09 25.37 2.29
CA PHE A 162 -6.04 25.15 3.38
C PHE A 162 -5.41 25.09 4.77
N THR A 163 -4.11 24.80 4.88
CA THR A 163 -3.36 24.79 6.15
C THR A 163 -3.34 26.15 6.85
N ARG A 164 -3.63 27.24 6.11
CA ARG A 164 -3.77 28.61 6.62
C ARG A 164 -5.17 28.92 7.16
N TRP A 165 -6.14 28.02 6.95
CA TRP A 165 -7.53 28.24 7.33
C TRP A 165 -7.78 27.93 8.81
N THR A 166 -8.93 28.37 9.31
CA THR A 166 -9.53 27.90 10.57
C THR A 166 -10.40 26.67 10.32
N THR A 167 -10.70 25.92 11.39
CA THR A 167 -11.62 24.78 11.29
C THR A 167 -13.03 25.20 10.87
N THR A 168 -13.49 26.38 11.26
CA THR A 168 -14.76 26.97 10.80
C THR A 168 -14.76 27.19 9.28
N GLN A 169 -13.69 27.77 8.72
CA GLN A 169 -13.56 27.97 7.27
C GLN A 169 -13.61 26.64 6.51
N ILE A 170 -12.96 25.60 7.04
CA ILE A 170 -13.00 24.24 6.44
C ILE A 170 -14.43 23.69 6.44
N ILE A 171 -15.17 23.83 7.55
CA ILE A 171 -16.56 23.36 7.64
C ILE A 171 -17.47 24.12 6.67
N ASP A 172 -17.34 25.45 6.63
CA ASP A 172 -18.16 26.29 5.75
C ASP A 172 -17.88 26.00 4.27
N TYR A 173 -16.61 25.80 3.92
CA TYR A 173 -16.21 25.35 2.59
C TYR A 173 -16.80 23.98 2.26
N ALA A 174 -16.85 23.04 3.22
CA ALA A 174 -17.37 21.70 2.99
C ALA A 174 -18.91 21.60 2.82
N ARG A 175 -19.64 22.71 2.84
CA ARG A 175 -21.08 22.74 2.56
C ARG A 175 -21.42 22.41 1.11
N THR A 176 -20.46 22.52 0.20
CA THR A 176 -20.60 22.13 -1.21
C THR A 176 -19.45 21.21 -1.64
N PRO A 177 -19.66 20.34 -2.66
CA PRO A 177 -18.58 19.58 -3.26
C PRO A 177 -17.67 20.49 -4.10
N HIS A 178 -16.37 20.17 -4.14
CA HIS A 178 -15.37 20.99 -4.83
C HIS A 178 -14.54 20.14 -5.78
N GLN A 179 -14.18 20.70 -6.93
CA GLN A 179 -13.27 20.01 -7.85
C GLN A 179 -11.82 20.24 -7.41
N PRO A 180 -10.96 19.22 -7.49
CA PRO A 180 -9.55 19.36 -7.21
C PRO A 180 -8.89 20.22 -8.30
N HIS A 181 -8.30 21.34 -7.89
CA HIS A 181 -7.50 22.22 -8.75
C HIS A 181 -6.08 22.28 -8.22
N TYR A 182 -5.30 21.24 -8.50
CA TYR A 182 -3.92 21.12 -8.02
C TYR A 182 -2.92 21.15 -9.19
N HIS A 183 -1.81 21.83 -8.98
CA HIS A 183 -0.59 21.66 -9.78
C HIS A 183 0.30 20.64 -9.07
N LEU A 184 0.13 19.37 -9.42
CA LEU A 184 0.91 18.29 -8.81
C LEU A 184 2.24 18.13 -9.56
N SER A 185 3.33 18.03 -8.81
CA SER A 185 4.61 17.54 -9.33
C SER A 185 4.47 16.09 -9.80
N GLU A 186 5.44 15.61 -10.58
CA GLU A 186 5.48 14.20 -10.95
C GLU A 186 5.59 13.35 -9.68
N PRO A 187 4.67 12.38 -9.45
CA PRO A 187 4.75 11.53 -8.29
C PRO A 187 6.09 10.79 -8.26
N PRO A 188 6.80 10.75 -7.12
CA PRO A 188 8.08 10.06 -7.04
C PRO A 188 7.88 8.54 -7.02
N ASP A 189 8.95 7.81 -7.36
CA ASP A 189 9.00 6.38 -7.10
C ASP A 189 9.24 6.16 -5.61
N ILE A 190 8.41 5.33 -4.96
CA ILE A 190 8.53 5.05 -3.52
C ILE A 190 9.94 4.57 -3.15
N ARG A 191 10.58 3.81 -4.04
CA ARG A 191 11.93 3.26 -3.85
C ARG A 191 13.03 4.32 -3.85
N MET A 192 12.74 5.53 -4.33
CA MET A 192 13.66 6.66 -4.34
C MET A 192 13.49 7.58 -3.13
N VAL A 193 12.33 7.52 -2.48
CA VAL A 193 11.99 8.40 -1.35
C VAL A 193 12.28 7.71 -0.01
N PHE A 194 12.03 6.41 0.03
CA PHE A 194 12.21 5.62 1.24
C PHE A 194 13.31 4.60 1.01
N ASP A 195 14.37 4.71 1.79
CA ASP A 195 15.18 3.56 2.16
C ASP A 195 14.29 2.66 3.01
N VAL A 196 13.48 1.86 2.33
CA VAL A 196 12.86 0.71 2.98
C VAL A 196 14.04 -0.21 3.25
N ASP A 197 14.65 -0.04 4.42
CA ASP A 197 15.45 -1.08 5.02
C ASP A 197 14.58 -2.32 4.86
N PHE A 198 14.99 -3.19 3.94
CA PHE A 198 14.57 -4.57 4.02
C PHE A 198 15.14 -4.97 5.37
N ILE A 199 14.31 -4.83 6.41
CA ILE A 199 14.52 -5.47 7.68
C ILE A 199 14.54 -6.93 7.25
N GLY A 200 15.73 -7.41 6.87
CA GLY A 200 16.07 -8.80 6.95
C GLY A 200 15.55 -9.13 8.33
N PHE A 201 14.48 -9.93 8.36
CA PHE A 201 13.87 -10.31 9.61
C PHE A 201 15.06 -10.62 10.50
N LYS A 202 15.23 -9.85 11.59
CA LYS A 202 15.93 -10.43 12.72
C LYS A 202 14.99 -11.55 13.08
N TYR A 203 15.21 -12.72 12.49
CA TYR A 203 14.79 -13.99 13.02
C TYR A 203 15.35 -13.92 14.42
N GLY A 204 14.55 -13.39 15.36
CA GLY A 204 15.02 -13.13 16.70
C GLY A 204 15.42 -14.48 17.21
N ASP A 205 16.73 -14.67 17.46
CA ASP A 205 17.40 -15.96 17.64
C ASP A 205 16.41 -17.11 17.57
N VAL A 206 15.96 -17.42 16.33
CA VAL A 206 15.30 -18.69 16.15
C VAL A 206 16.44 -19.62 16.44
N GLU A 207 16.37 -20.31 17.58
CA GLU A 207 17.19 -21.49 17.77
C GLU A 207 16.94 -22.30 16.50
N LEU A 208 17.88 -22.21 15.56
CA LEU A 208 17.92 -23.07 14.41
C LEU A 208 17.77 -24.44 15.05
N PRO A 209 16.71 -25.22 14.75
CA PRO A 209 16.61 -26.55 15.31
C PRO A 209 17.97 -27.18 15.07
N GLY A 210 18.68 -27.49 16.17
CA GLY A 210 20.15 -27.65 16.18
C GLY A 210 20.69 -28.69 15.21
N THR A 211 19.77 -29.43 14.59
CA THR A 211 19.92 -30.22 13.38
C THR A 211 18.55 -30.24 12.68
N PHE A 212 18.47 -29.78 11.42
CA PHE A 212 17.35 -30.19 10.57
C PHE A 212 17.47 -31.71 10.34
N PRO A 213 16.37 -32.47 10.33
CA PRO A 213 16.43 -33.88 10.00
C PRO A 213 17.02 -34.04 8.60
N THR A 214 18.21 -34.62 8.52
CA THR A 214 18.89 -34.93 7.27
C THR A 214 18.20 -36.12 6.61
N HIS A 215 17.75 -35.96 5.37
CA HIS A 215 17.26 -37.06 4.57
C HIS A 215 18.35 -37.52 3.60
N PRO A 216 18.51 -38.84 3.37
CA PRO A 216 19.47 -39.34 2.41
C PRO A 216 19.14 -38.79 1.02
N VAL A 217 20.17 -38.32 0.31
CA VAL A 217 20.04 -37.82 -1.06
C VAL A 217 19.54 -38.96 -1.96
N PRO A 218 18.41 -38.77 -2.67
CA PRO A 218 17.95 -39.76 -3.64
C PRO A 218 19.03 -40.03 -4.69
N SER A 219 19.15 -41.29 -5.12
CA SER A 219 20.11 -41.69 -6.17
C SER A 219 19.93 -40.94 -7.50
N ASN A 220 18.76 -40.32 -7.71
CA ASN A 220 18.50 -39.39 -8.81
C ASN A 220 18.03 -38.03 -8.28
N VAL A 221 18.94 -37.32 -7.62
CA VAL A 221 18.69 -36.02 -7.00
C VAL A 221 18.11 -35.01 -8.00
N TYR A 222 18.55 -35.02 -9.26
CA TYR A 222 18.06 -34.09 -10.27
C TYR A 222 16.56 -34.29 -10.58
N MET A 223 16.08 -35.52 -10.71
CA MET A 223 14.64 -35.79 -10.90
C MET A 223 13.79 -35.36 -9.69
N PHE A 224 14.35 -35.48 -8.48
CA PHE A 224 13.71 -35.00 -7.25
C PHE A 224 13.69 -33.47 -7.16
N LEU A 225 14.74 -32.79 -7.61
CA LEU A 225 14.84 -31.34 -7.60
C LEU A 225 13.96 -30.67 -8.65
N LYS A 226 13.65 -31.33 -9.77
CA LYS A 226 12.86 -30.79 -10.90
C LYS A 226 11.57 -30.04 -10.50
N PRO A 227 10.71 -30.54 -9.59
CA PRO A 227 9.53 -29.79 -9.12
C PRO A 227 9.83 -28.77 -8.01
N LEU A 228 11.00 -28.84 -7.37
CA LEU A 228 11.34 -28.06 -6.17
C LEU A 228 12.13 -26.78 -6.48
N ILE A 229 12.91 -26.78 -7.56
CA ILE A 229 13.75 -25.63 -7.95
C ILE A 229 13.20 -24.92 -9.18
N ARG A 230 13.61 -23.65 -9.40
CA ARG A 230 13.19 -22.89 -10.59
C ARG A 230 13.53 -23.65 -11.89
N PRO A 231 12.60 -23.75 -12.87
CA PRO A 231 12.84 -24.50 -14.11
C PRO A 231 14.08 -24.05 -14.91
N CYS A 232 14.46 -22.78 -14.82
CA CYS A 232 15.67 -22.26 -15.46
C CYS A 232 16.95 -22.80 -14.81
N LEU A 233 16.98 -22.92 -13.47
CA LEU A 233 18.12 -23.50 -12.74
C LEU A 233 18.23 -25.00 -13.00
N TYR A 234 17.10 -25.71 -13.00
CA TYR A 234 17.06 -27.14 -13.35
C TYR A 234 17.63 -27.42 -14.74
N ARG A 235 17.29 -26.62 -15.75
CA ARG A 235 17.82 -26.78 -17.11
C ARG A 235 19.33 -26.60 -17.16
N VAL A 236 19.87 -25.66 -16.38
CA VAL A 236 21.32 -25.42 -16.32
C VAL A 236 22.03 -26.63 -15.69
N LEU A 237 21.49 -27.19 -14.60
CA LEU A 237 22.07 -28.35 -13.91
C LEU A 237 22.12 -29.63 -14.75
N LEU A 238 21.20 -29.78 -15.70
CA LEU A 238 21.22 -30.92 -16.63
C LEU A 238 22.35 -30.83 -17.65
N VAL A 239 22.84 -29.62 -17.94
CA VAL A 239 23.76 -29.35 -19.05
C VAL A 239 25.17 -29.07 -18.55
N ASP A 240 25.30 -28.39 -17.41
CA ASP A 240 26.57 -27.99 -16.83
C ASP A 240 26.58 -28.29 -15.34
N LYS A 241 27.47 -29.19 -14.93
CA LYS A 241 27.70 -29.52 -13.52
C LYS A 241 28.40 -28.41 -12.77
N ASN A 242 28.98 -27.43 -13.47
CA ASN A 242 29.71 -26.34 -12.87
C ASN A 242 29.27 -24.97 -13.41
N PRO A 243 28.00 -24.59 -13.18
CA PRO A 243 27.44 -23.40 -13.79
C PRO A 243 28.08 -22.11 -13.23
N LEU A 244 27.81 -20.99 -13.90
CA LEU A 244 28.28 -19.67 -13.47
C LEU A 244 28.03 -19.45 -11.97
N HIS A 245 29.01 -18.83 -11.29
CA HIS A 245 29.00 -18.68 -9.84
C HIS A 245 27.69 -18.12 -9.28
N LEU A 246 27.08 -17.14 -9.96
CA LEU A 246 25.79 -16.56 -9.56
C LEU A 246 24.67 -17.61 -9.53
N LEU A 247 24.62 -18.52 -10.50
CA LEU A 247 23.61 -19.58 -10.54
C LEU A 247 23.83 -20.64 -9.46
N ARG A 248 25.10 -20.91 -9.10
CA ARG A 248 25.42 -21.78 -7.95
C ARG A 248 24.96 -21.14 -6.64
N VAL A 249 25.18 -19.85 -6.44
CA VAL A 249 24.70 -19.13 -5.23
C VAL A 249 23.18 -19.18 -5.12
N GLU A 250 22.46 -18.92 -6.21
CA GLU A 250 20.99 -19.01 -6.25
C GLU A 250 20.48 -20.43 -5.92
N LEU A 251 21.18 -21.45 -6.41
CA LEU A 251 20.83 -22.85 -6.16
C LEU A 251 21.17 -23.30 -4.73
N VAL A 252 22.31 -22.86 -4.19
CA VAL A 252 22.67 -23.08 -2.78
C VAL A 252 21.59 -22.50 -1.87
N ALA A 253 21.13 -21.28 -2.13
CA ALA A 253 20.06 -20.65 -1.35
C ALA A 253 18.76 -21.47 -1.39
N GLU A 254 18.37 -22.01 -2.56
CA GLU A 254 17.19 -22.88 -2.68
C GLU A 254 17.36 -24.22 -1.97
N LEU A 255 18.52 -24.87 -2.08
CA LEU A 255 18.79 -26.15 -1.42
C LEU A 255 18.89 -26.00 0.10
N MET A 256 19.49 -24.91 0.60
CA MET A 256 19.48 -24.59 2.03
C MET A 256 18.05 -24.33 2.53
N TRP A 257 17.22 -23.65 1.75
CA TRP A 257 15.80 -23.45 2.08
C TRP A 257 15.02 -24.78 2.16
N LEU A 258 15.39 -25.76 1.33
CA LEU A 258 14.85 -27.13 1.37
C LEU A 258 15.42 -27.99 2.53
N GLY A 259 16.34 -27.44 3.32
CA GLY A 259 16.90 -28.09 4.51
C GLY A 259 18.15 -28.95 4.27
N TYR A 260 18.81 -28.83 3.12
CA TYR A 260 20.10 -29.50 2.87
C TYR A 260 21.26 -28.76 3.56
N ASP A 261 22.20 -29.52 4.10
CA ASP A 261 23.45 -28.98 4.66
C ASP A 261 24.52 -28.74 3.58
N GLU A 262 25.60 -28.04 3.96
CA GLU A 262 26.67 -27.63 3.04
C GLU A 262 27.36 -28.83 2.36
N GLU A 263 27.60 -29.91 3.10
CA GLU A 263 28.23 -31.13 2.58
C GLU A 263 27.33 -31.84 1.56
N THR A 264 26.04 -31.90 1.84
CA THR A 264 25.04 -32.46 0.92
C THR A 264 24.93 -31.62 -0.34
N ILE A 265 24.89 -30.29 -0.21
CA ILE A 265 24.84 -29.37 -1.34
C ILE A 265 26.08 -29.53 -2.23
N PHE A 266 27.27 -29.58 -1.64
CA PHE A 266 28.53 -29.83 -2.36
C PHE A 266 28.53 -31.16 -3.13
N ASN A 267 27.81 -32.17 -2.67
CA ASN A 267 27.68 -33.44 -3.38
C ASN A 267 26.65 -33.39 -4.52
N ILE A 268 25.77 -32.39 -4.55
CA ILE A 268 24.74 -32.19 -5.59
C ILE A 268 25.28 -31.33 -6.75
N ILE A 269 26.14 -30.36 -6.45
CA ILE A 269 26.69 -29.35 -7.39
C ILE A 269 28.20 -29.24 -7.34
#